data_AF-A0AA51HIM5-F1
#
_entry.id   AF-A0AA51HIM5-F1
#
_cell.length_a   1.000
_cell.length_b   1.000
_cell.length_c   1.000
_cell.angle_alpha   90.00
_cell.angle_beta   90.00
_cell.angle_gamma   90.00
#
_symmetry.space_group_name_H-M   'P 1'
#
loop_
_entity.id
_entity.type
_entity.pdbx_description
1 polymer ?
#
loop_
_entity_poly.entity_id
_entity_poly.type
_entity_poly.pdbx_seq_one_letter_code
_entity_poly.pdbx_strand_id
1 'polypeptide(L)'
;MGKCIICGAHGERHHIVYKNQGGIDIPLNYVYLCSEHHRGKLGPHKNRSIDYEYKKNFQNKLFHILKEEYYSMNDLKKLLKINPFQGKILEKKFKKYKNGYKKIEIIKILMGGKLYF
;
A
#
# COMPACT_ATOMS: atom_id res chain seq x y z
N MET A 1 -6.22 18.77 0.10
CA MET A 1 -6.54 18.27 -1.25
C MET A 1 -5.27 17.70 -1.88
N GLY A 2 -5.27 16.47 -2.38
CA GLY A 2 -4.05 15.90 -2.98
C GLY A 2 -3.86 16.34 -4.43
N LYS A 3 -2.61 16.35 -4.91
CA LYS A 3 -2.26 16.65 -6.30
C LYS A 3 -2.01 15.36 -7.07
N CYS A 4 -2.44 15.31 -8.32
CA CYS A 4 -2.16 14.21 -9.22
C CYS A 4 -0.64 13.97 -9.31
N ILE A 5 -0.20 12.73 -9.08
CA ILE A 5 1.23 12.40 -9.12
C ILE A 5 1.83 12.47 -10.53
N ILE A 6 1.00 12.53 -11.58
CA ILE A 6 1.45 12.58 -12.97
C ILE A 6 1.55 14.03 -13.46
N CYS A 7 0.49 14.83 -13.30
CA CYS A 7 0.42 16.17 -13.89
C CYS A 7 0.26 17.32 -12.87
N GLY A 8 0.20 17.04 -11.57
CA GLY A 8 0.08 18.07 -10.53
C GLY A 8 -1.30 18.72 -10.38
N ALA A 9 -2.26 18.42 -11.27
CA ALA A 9 -3.65 18.87 -11.18
C ALA A 9 -4.35 18.36 -9.91
N HIS A 10 -5.55 18.85 -9.63
CA HIS A 10 -6.37 18.35 -8.53
C HIS A 10 -6.57 16.82 -8.62
N GLY A 11 -6.23 16.09 -7.56
CA GLY A 11 -6.26 14.63 -7.53
C GLY A 11 -7.27 14.06 -6.53
N GLU A 12 -7.94 12.99 -6.95
CA GLU A 12 -8.74 12.11 -6.10
C GLU A 12 -7.87 10.98 -5.54
N ARG A 13 -8.25 10.47 -4.37
CA ARG A 13 -7.56 9.33 -3.76
C ARG A 13 -7.84 8.05 -4.57
N HIS A 14 -6.78 7.32 -4.88
CA HIS A 14 -6.84 6.03 -5.56
C HIS A 14 -6.11 4.99 -4.72
N HIS A 15 -6.78 3.89 -4.36
CA HIS A 15 -6.14 2.75 -3.68
C HIS A 15 -5.30 1.94 -4.67
N ILE A 16 -4.00 1.83 -4.40
CA ILE A 16 -3.06 1.07 -5.24
C ILE A 16 -3.42 -0.42 -5.21
N VAL A 17 -3.59 -0.97 -4.00
CA VAL A 17 -4.17 -2.30 -3.79
C VAL A 17 -5.62 -2.10 -3.40
N TYR A 18 -6.53 -2.50 -4.27
CA TYR A 18 -7.96 -2.33 -4.05
C TYR A 18 -8.47 -3.15 -2.86
N LYS A 19 -9.52 -2.65 -2.20
CA LYS A 19 -10.15 -3.32 -1.06
C LYS A 19 -10.65 -4.73 -1.39
N ASN A 20 -11.23 -4.94 -2.57
CA ASN A 20 -11.68 -6.25 -3.04
C ASN A 20 -10.52 -7.23 -3.34
N GLN A 21 -9.29 -6.72 -3.45
CA GLN A 21 -8.06 -7.52 -3.58
C GLN A 21 -7.38 -7.76 -2.22
N GLY A 22 -8.04 -7.42 -1.10
CA GLY A 22 -7.46 -7.51 0.24
C GLY A 22 -6.59 -6.32 0.64
N GLY A 23 -6.59 -5.25 -0.17
CA GLY A 23 -5.90 -4.00 0.14
C GLY A 23 -6.42 -3.35 1.41
N ILE A 24 -5.50 -2.78 2.18
CA ILE A 24 -5.78 -2.19 3.49
C ILE A 24 -5.74 -0.68 3.37
N ASP A 25 -6.67 -0.03 4.07
CA ASP A 25 -6.79 1.42 4.09
C ASP A 25 -5.69 2.04 4.97
N ILE A 26 -4.48 2.21 4.43
CA ILE A 26 -3.33 2.86 5.07
C ILE A 26 -2.76 3.99 4.20
N PRO A 27 -2.15 5.04 4.79
CA PRO A 27 -1.62 6.19 4.04
C PRO A 27 -0.71 5.86 2.87
N LEU A 28 0.06 4.76 2.96
CA LEU A 28 0.98 4.34 1.91
C LEU A 28 0.30 3.64 0.72
N ASN A 29 -0.91 3.10 0.89
CA ASN A 29 -1.65 2.36 -0.14
C ASN A 29 -2.50 3.27 -1.04
N TYR A 30 -2.24 4.58 -1.05
CA TYR A 30 -2.93 5.49 -1.96
C TYR A 30 -1.98 6.41 -2.70
N VAL A 31 -2.38 6.75 -3.92
CA VAL A 31 -1.86 7.88 -4.68
C VAL A 31 -3.00 8.84 -4.98
N TYR A 32 -2.66 10.05 -5.40
CA TYR A 32 -3.63 11.02 -5.88
C TYR A 32 -3.54 11.10 -7.40
N LEU A 33 -4.68 11.04 -8.08
CA LEU A 33 -4.78 11.05 -9.54
C LEU A 33 -5.93 11.96 -9.98
N CYS A 34 -5.73 12.78 -11.01
CA CYS A 34 -6.84 13.55 -11.61
C CYS A 34 -7.79 12.59 -12.37
N SER A 35 -8.97 13.07 -12.76
CA SER A 35 -9.99 12.25 -13.43
C SER A 35 -9.43 11.46 -14.64
N GLU A 36 -8.60 12.11 -15.46
CA GLU A 36 -7.96 11.49 -16.62
C GLU A 36 -6.97 10.37 -16.23
N HIS A 37 -6.02 10.66 -15.34
CA HIS A 37 -5.03 9.68 -14.90
C HIS A 37 -5.60 8.60 -13.95
N HIS A 38 -6.80 8.81 -13.42
CA HIS A 38 -7.49 7.84 -12.57
C HIS A 38 -8.38 6.89 -13.40
N ARG A 39 -9.25 7.45 -14.25
CA ARG A 39 -10.34 6.73 -14.93
C ARG A 39 -10.29 6.82 -16.46
N GLY A 40 -9.36 7.60 -17.01
CA GLY A 40 -9.10 7.69 -18.44
C GLY A 40 -8.48 6.41 -19.00
N LYS A 41 -8.21 6.40 -20.32
CA LYS A 41 -7.70 5.19 -21.01
C LYS A 41 -6.35 4.70 -20.46
N LEU A 42 -5.52 5.62 -19.99
CA LEU A 42 -4.24 5.34 -19.35
C LEU A 42 -4.32 5.36 -17.82
N GLY A 43 -5.51 5.33 -17.23
CA GLY A 43 -5.67 5.21 -15.78
C GLY A 43 -5.60 3.77 -15.29
N PRO A 44 -5.23 3.52 -14.03
CA PRO A 44 -5.10 2.17 -13.47
C PRO A 44 -6.42 1.38 -13.47
N HIS A 45 -7.58 2.05 -13.56
CA HIS A 45 -8.87 1.36 -13.68
C HIS A 45 -9.08 0.71 -15.06
N LYS A 46 -8.40 1.18 -16.10
CA LYS A 46 -8.58 0.71 -17.49
C LYS A 46 -7.32 0.12 -18.10
N ASN A 47 -6.15 0.42 -17.55
CA ASN A 47 -4.86 -0.07 -18.02
C ASN A 47 -4.20 -0.97 -16.96
N ARG A 48 -4.21 -2.28 -17.23
CA ARG A 48 -3.63 -3.30 -16.34
C ARG A 48 -2.12 -3.15 -16.16
N SER A 49 -1.39 -2.65 -17.16
CA SER A 49 0.04 -2.43 -17.06
C SER A 49 0.35 -1.34 -16.03
N ILE A 50 -0.40 -0.23 -16.08
CA ILE A 50 -0.24 0.90 -15.15
C ILE A 50 -0.65 0.51 -13.72
N ASP A 51 -1.77 -0.23 -13.58
CA ASP A 51 -2.18 -0.80 -12.28
C ASP A 51 -1.11 -1.72 -11.69
N TYR A 52 -0.52 -2.59 -12.51
CA TYR A 52 0.57 -3.47 -12.09
C TYR A 52 1.81 -2.67 -11.68
N GLU A 53 2.18 -1.64 -12.44
CA GLU A 53 3.32 -0.78 -12.14
C GLU A 53 3.16 -0.07 -10.79
N TYR A 54 1.97 0.47 -10.51
CA TYR A 54 1.67 1.08 -9.20
C TYR A 54 1.82 0.09 -8.06
N LYS A 55 1.36 -1.16 -8.25
CA LYS A 55 1.51 -2.23 -7.26
C LYS A 55 2.98 -2.60 -7.05
N LYS A 56 3.76 -2.73 -8.12
CA LYS A 56 5.20 -3.02 -8.04
C LYS A 56 5.95 -1.88 -7.33
N ASN A 57 5.65 -0.62 -7.66
CA ASN A 57 6.24 0.54 -7.00
C ASN A 57 5.86 0.63 -5.51
N PHE A 58 4.60 0.34 -5.17
CA PHE A 58 4.17 0.27 -3.77
C PHE A 58 4.89 -0.84 -3.01
N GLN A 59 5.01 -2.04 -3.59
CA GLN A 59 5.76 -3.14 -2.99
C GLN A 59 7.23 -2.76 -2.77
N ASN A 60 7.91 -2.20 -3.77
CA ASN A 60 9.30 -1.77 -3.67
C ASN A 60 9.48 -0.71 -2.57
N LYS A 61 8.54 0.24 -2.46
CA LYS A 61 8.52 1.22 -1.38
C LYS A 61 8.41 0.57 0.00
N LEU A 62 7.57 -0.46 0.15
CA LEU A 62 7.47 -1.21 1.41
C LEU A 62 8.78 -1.93 1.75
N PHE A 63 9.43 -2.57 0.75
CA PHE A 63 10.74 -3.21 0.95
C PHE A 63 11.84 -2.21 1.34
N HIS A 64 11.77 -0.99 0.81
CA HIS A 64 12.73 0.08 1.12
C HIS A 64 12.52 0.65 2.54
N ILE A 65 11.26 0.80 2.97
CA ILE A 65 10.92 1.28 4.31
C ILE A 65 11.25 0.23 5.38
N LEU A 66 10.92 -1.04 5.10
CA LEU A 66 11.12 -2.15 6.03
C LEU A 66 12.49 -2.79 5.78
N LYS A 67 13.54 -2.32 6.44
CA LYS A 67 14.93 -2.84 6.27
C LYS A 67 15.21 -4.13 7.04
N GLU A 68 14.73 -4.25 8.28
CA GLU A 68 14.85 -5.42 9.17
C GLU A 68 13.98 -6.61 8.76
N GLU A 69 14.31 -7.81 9.26
CA GLU A 69 13.52 -9.03 9.03
C GLU A 69 12.25 -9.09 9.89
N TYR A 70 12.27 -8.53 11.10
CA TYR A 70 11.15 -8.57 12.06
C TYR A 70 10.82 -7.18 12.60
N TYR A 71 9.54 -6.97 12.93
CA TYR A 71 9.04 -5.70 13.47
C TYR A 71 8.10 -5.91 14.64
N SER A 72 8.13 -4.98 15.60
CA SER A 72 7.03 -4.80 16.55
C SER A 72 5.90 -3.99 15.90
N MET A 73 4.69 -4.04 16.49
CA MET A 73 3.61 -3.17 16.00
C MET A 73 3.91 -1.68 16.19
N ASN A 74 4.72 -1.32 17.19
CA ASN A 74 5.13 0.06 17.41
C ASN A 74 6.03 0.57 16.27
N ASP A 75 6.91 -0.29 15.75
CA ASP A 75 7.74 0.04 14.59
C ASP A 75 6.86 0.25 13.36
N LEU A 76 5.90 -0.65 13.13
CA LEU A 76 4.98 -0.56 11.99
C LEU A 76 4.09 0.68 12.05
N LYS A 77 3.61 1.06 13.24
CA LYS A 77 2.87 2.32 13.45
C LYS A 77 3.65 3.54 12.97
N LYS A 78 4.94 3.61 13.33
CA LYS A 78 5.83 4.70 12.94
C LYS A 78 6.18 4.66 11.45
N LEU A 79 6.68 3.52 10.97
CA LEU A 79 7.20 3.35 9.62
C LEU A 79 6.11 3.44 8.54
N LEU A 80 4.95 2.85 8.79
CA LEU A 80 3.82 2.84 7.85
C LEU A 80 2.87 4.03 8.05
N LYS A 81 3.12 4.87 9.06
CA LYS A 81 2.29 6.01 9.46
C LYS A 81 0.82 5.64 9.71
N ILE A 82 0.60 4.47 10.28
CA ILE A 82 -0.75 3.97 10.56
C ILE A 82 -1.25 4.44 11.92
N ASN A 83 -2.53 4.75 12.00
CA ASN A 83 -3.18 5.14 13.25
C ASN A 83 -3.49 3.91 14.14
N PRO A 84 -3.86 4.09 15.43
CA PRO A 84 -4.14 2.98 16.33
C PRO A 84 -5.23 2.02 15.83
N PHE A 85 -6.25 2.52 15.13
CA PHE A 85 -7.32 1.71 14.57
C PHE A 85 -6.84 0.81 13.42
N GLN A 86 -6.09 1.37 12.48
CA GLN A 86 -5.42 0.62 11.41
C GLN A 86 -4.45 -0.42 11.98
N GLY A 87 -3.71 -0.06 13.04
CA GLY A 87 -2.85 -0.99 13.78
C GLY A 87 -3.61 -2.20 14.29
N LYS A 88 -4.76 -2.02 14.95
CA LYS A 88 -5.62 -3.13 15.44
C LYS A 88 -6.12 -4.03 14.30
N ILE A 89 -6.43 -3.47 13.13
CA ILE A 89 -6.83 -4.27 11.95
C ILE A 89 -5.66 -5.12 11.45
N LEU A 90 -4.46 -4.55 11.39
CA LEU A 90 -3.26 -5.26 10.95
C LEU A 90 -2.83 -6.33 11.95
N GLU A 91 -2.87 -6.04 13.25
CA GLU A 91 -2.57 -7.01 14.31
C GLU A 91 -3.38 -8.30 14.16
N LYS A 92 -4.66 -8.21 13.79
CA LYS A 92 -5.53 -9.38 13.55
C LYS A 92 -5.16 -10.18 12.31
N LYS A 93 -4.48 -9.56 11.33
CA LYS A 93 -4.08 -10.20 10.08
C LYS A 93 -2.67 -10.79 10.15
N PHE A 94 -1.79 -10.23 10.98
CA PHE A 94 -0.41 -10.66 11.07
C PHE A 94 -0.24 -11.85 12.00
N LYS A 95 0.56 -12.83 11.56
CA LYS A 95 1.05 -13.88 12.45
C LYS A 95 2.19 -13.33 13.30
N LYS A 96 2.05 -13.44 14.62
CA LYS A 96 3.08 -13.02 15.58
C LYS A 96 4.07 -14.16 15.81
N TYR A 97 5.35 -13.89 15.59
CA TYR A 97 6.46 -14.78 15.93
C TYR A 97 7.15 -14.30 17.21
N LYS A 98 8.09 -15.12 17.73
CA LYS A 98 8.90 -14.78 18.93
C LYS A 98 9.54 -13.38 18.83
N ASN A 99 10.04 -13.02 17.64
CA ASN A 99 10.73 -11.75 17.40
C ASN A 99 9.81 -10.65 16.83
N GLY A 100 8.50 -10.89 16.74
CA GLY A 100 7.53 -9.95 16.15
C GLY A 100 6.96 -10.42 14.82
N TYR A 101 6.67 -9.48 13.93
CA TYR A 101 6.03 -9.72 12.63
C TYR A 101 7.06 -9.78 11.53
N LYS A 102 7.04 -10.85 10.71
CA LYS A 102 8.04 -11.06 9.66
C LYS A 102 7.80 -10.11 8.48
N LYS A 103 8.84 -9.41 8.02
CA LYS A 103 8.84 -8.44 6.90
C LYS A 103 8.06 -8.94 5.70
N ILE A 104 8.38 -10.14 5.22
CA ILE A 104 7.78 -10.68 4.00
C ILE A 104 6.28 -10.90 4.12
N GLU A 105 5.81 -11.31 5.30
CA GLU A 105 4.38 -11.51 5.57
C GLU A 105 3.65 -10.18 5.69
N ILE A 106 4.26 -9.19 6.35
CA ILE A 106 3.73 -7.82 6.42
C ILE A 106 3.50 -7.30 5.00
N ILE A 107 4.54 -7.34 4.15
CA ILE A 107 4.46 -6.84 2.78
C ILE A 107 3.40 -7.61 2.00
N LYS A 108 3.41 -8.95 2.06
CA LYS A 108 2.40 -9.78 1.37
C LYS A 108 0.97 -9.41 1.79
N ILE A 109 0.72 -9.16 3.06
CA ILE A 109 -0.60 -8.78 3.57
C ILE A 109 -1.00 -7.38 3.10
N LEU A 110 -0.08 -6.41 3.14
CA LEU A 110 -0.32 -5.07 2.61
C LEU A 110 -0.57 -5.07 1.09
N MET A 111 0.03 -6.03 0.37
CA MET A 111 -0.15 -6.24 -1.07
C MET A 111 -1.37 -7.09 -1.44
N GLY A 112 -2.25 -7.40 -0.48
CA GLY A 112 -3.48 -8.15 -0.75
C GLY A 112 -3.26 -9.67 -0.89
N GLY A 113 -2.24 -10.21 -0.22
CA GLY A 113 -1.95 -11.64 -0.19
C GLY A 113 -1.02 -12.14 -1.30
N LYS A 114 -0.50 -11.25 -2.16
CA LYS A 114 0.40 -11.60 -3.28
C LYS A 114 1.60 -10.66 -3.36
N LEU A 115 2.67 -11.14 -3.97
CA LEU A 115 3.83 -10.34 -4.32
C LEU A 115 3.89 -10.18 -5.85
N TYR A 116 4.51 -9.11 -6.30
CA TYR A 116 4.64 -8.72 -7.69
C TYR A 116 6.13 -8.71 -8.04
N PHE A 117 6.57 -9.66 -8.85
CA PHE A 117 7.96 -9.80 -9.32
C PHE A 117 8.03 -9.37 -10.79
#